data_AF-A0AAE1TQ91-F1
#
_entry.id   AF-A0AAE1TQ91-F1
#
_cell.length_a   1.000
_cell.length_b   1.000
_cell.length_c   1.000
_cell.angle_alpha   90.00
_cell.angle_beta   90.00
_cell.angle_gamma   90.00
#
_symmetry.space_group_name_H-M   'P 1'
#
loop_
_entity.id
_entity.type
_entity.pdbx_description
1 polymer ?
#
loop_
_entity_poly.entity_id
_entity_poly.type
_entity_poly.pdbx_seq_one_letter_code
_entity_poly.pdbx_strand_id
1 'polypeptide(L)'
;KVCGARGWGDSDPNYANTRDTLRTLWSVLTSRADTDNDSEVSVEEWYSAWREDEGEKEWSHIFRDLMFLLEDASGDGHVDCDEYVALYTALGLPKQQCHKAFTLVQKEDAGEVTKEKFDLLWEQYFHSEDPQQPGNFIFGKCDF
;
A
#
# COMPACT_ATOMS: atom_id res chain seq x y z
N LYS A 1 5.90 13.65 5.61
CA LYS A 1 4.74 14.11 4.82
C LYS A 1 3.48 13.33 5.15
N VAL A 2 3.54 11.99 5.20
CA VAL A 2 2.40 11.11 5.54
C VAL A 2 1.83 11.38 6.95
N CYS A 3 2.63 11.32 8.02
CA CYS A 3 2.12 11.61 9.38
C CYS A 3 1.57 13.04 9.53
N GLY A 4 2.24 14.02 8.89
CA GLY A 4 1.76 15.41 8.86
C GLY A 4 0.47 15.60 8.07
N ALA A 5 0.24 14.83 7.00
CA ALA A 5 -1.02 14.82 6.26
C ALA A 5 -2.17 14.22 7.09
N ARG A 6 -1.84 13.33 8.04
CA ARG A 6 -2.78 12.73 9.00
C ARG A 6 -2.94 13.55 10.29
N GLY A 7 -2.25 14.68 10.42
CA GLY A 7 -2.33 15.56 11.59
C GLY A 7 -1.62 15.04 12.84
N TRP A 8 -0.83 13.97 12.72
CA TRP A 8 -0.09 13.37 13.83
C TRP A 8 1.22 14.12 14.09
N GLY A 9 1.39 14.57 15.33
CA GLY A 9 2.65 15.15 15.83
C GLY A 9 3.61 14.08 16.34
N ASP A 10 4.86 14.47 16.61
CA ASP A 10 5.93 13.55 17.03
C ASP A 10 5.64 12.77 18.33
N SER A 11 4.71 13.26 19.16
CA SER A 11 4.28 12.60 20.40
C SER A 11 3.10 11.63 20.22
N ASP A 12 2.54 11.54 19.02
CA ASP A 12 1.42 10.65 18.71
C ASP A 12 1.93 9.20 18.59
N PRO A 13 1.31 8.21 19.28
CA PRO A 13 1.66 6.80 19.11
C PRO A 13 1.66 6.34 17.65
N ASN A 14 0.75 6.87 16.82
CA ASN A 14 0.65 6.54 15.40
C ASN A 14 1.86 7.06 14.60
N TYR A 15 2.52 8.13 15.06
CA TYR A 15 3.77 8.60 14.46
C TYR A 15 4.91 7.60 14.67
N ALA A 16 5.04 7.06 15.89
CA ALA A 16 6.05 6.04 16.20
C ALA A 16 5.77 4.74 15.45
N ASN A 17 4.51 4.29 15.43
CA ASN A 17 4.08 3.10 14.68
C ASN A 17 4.38 3.25 13.18
N THR A 18 3.93 4.33 12.55
CA THR A 18 4.20 4.59 11.12
C THR A 18 5.71 4.60 10.81
N ARG A 19 6.53 5.22 11.68
CA ARG A 19 7.98 5.24 11.51
C ARG A 19 8.58 3.84 11.58
N ASP A 20 8.19 3.04 12.56
CA ASP A 20 8.76 1.72 12.78
C ASP A 20 8.27 0.71 11.72
N THR A 21 7.04 0.89 11.22
CA THR A 21 6.50 0.20 10.05
C THR A 21 7.30 0.53 8.79
N LEU A 22 7.57 1.81 8.51
CA LEU A 22 8.39 2.23 7.37
C LEU A 22 9.84 1.71 7.44
N ARG A 23 10.41 1.61 8.65
CA ARG A 23 11.74 1.01 8.85
C ARG A 23 11.74 -0.48 8.59
N THR A 24 10.72 -1.19 9.07
CA THR A 24 10.52 -2.61 8.78
C THR A 24 10.38 -2.83 7.27
N LEU A 25 9.57 -1.99 6.61
CA LEU A 25 9.39 -1.99 5.16
C LEU A 25 10.71 -1.81 4.43
N TRP A 26 11.49 -0.79 4.83
CA TRP A 26 12.79 -0.52 4.23
C TRP A 26 13.75 -1.70 4.40
N SER A 27 13.83 -2.27 5.61
CA SER A 27 14.71 -3.42 5.89
C SER A 27 14.36 -4.66 5.07
N VAL A 28 13.07 -4.95 4.87
CA VAL A 28 12.63 -6.08 4.05
C VAL A 28 12.93 -5.81 2.57
N LEU A 29 12.68 -4.59 2.11
CA LEU A 29 12.90 -4.18 0.72
C LEU A 29 14.40 -4.24 0.35
N THR A 30 15.29 -3.65 1.15
CA THR A 30 16.73 -3.71 0.88
C THR A 30 17.27 -5.13 1.02
N SER A 31 16.80 -5.94 1.98
CA SER A 31 17.26 -7.34 2.11
C SER A 31 17.06 -8.21 0.86
N ARG A 32 16.18 -7.79 -0.06
CA ARG A 32 15.88 -8.52 -1.29
C ARG A 32 16.35 -7.81 -2.55
N ALA A 33 16.23 -6.48 -2.59
CA ALA A 33 16.48 -5.70 -3.80
C ALA A 33 17.85 -5.01 -3.79
N ASP A 34 18.41 -4.65 -2.63
CA ASP A 34 19.73 -4.02 -2.54
C ASP A 34 20.82 -5.11 -2.68
N THR A 35 21.24 -5.35 -3.91
CA THR A 35 22.17 -6.43 -4.27
C THR A 35 23.62 -6.01 -4.12
N ASP A 36 23.91 -4.72 -4.29
CA ASP A 36 25.26 -4.17 -4.14
C ASP A 36 25.56 -3.65 -2.72
N ASN A 37 24.57 -3.69 -1.83
CA ASN A 37 24.62 -3.29 -0.42
C ASN A 37 24.98 -1.81 -0.22
N ASP A 38 24.56 -0.95 -1.14
CA ASP A 38 24.81 0.49 -1.06
C ASP A 38 23.76 1.24 -0.20
N SER A 39 22.78 0.52 0.36
CA SER A 39 21.64 1.08 1.10
C SER A 39 20.73 1.97 0.26
N GLU A 40 20.72 1.76 -1.05
CA GLU A 40 19.76 2.28 -2.01
C GLU A 40 19.12 1.10 -2.77
N VAL A 41 18.08 1.35 -3.56
CA VAL A 41 17.53 0.35 -4.48
C VAL A 41 17.42 1.00 -5.84
N SER A 42 18.31 0.61 -6.75
CA SER A 42 18.34 1.10 -8.12
C SER A 42 17.16 0.58 -8.93
N VAL A 43 16.90 1.22 -10.08
CA VAL A 43 15.82 0.80 -10.98
C VAL A 43 16.10 -0.60 -11.54
N GLU A 44 17.36 -0.90 -11.83
CA GLU A 44 17.84 -2.18 -12.32
C GLU A 44 17.66 -3.30 -11.28
N GLU A 45 17.95 -3.00 -10.02
CA GLU A 45 17.72 -3.88 -8.88
C GLU A 45 16.24 -4.13 -8.64
N TRP A 46 15.43 -3.08 -8.70
CA TRP A 46 13.98 -3.19 -8.65
C TRP A 46 13.47 -4.12 -9.74
N TYR A 47 13.85 -3.91 -11.01
CA TYR A 47 13.46 -4.79 -12.10
C TYR A 47 13.98 -6.22 -11.95
N SER A 48 15.16 -6.40 -11.35
CA SER A 48 15.74 -7.72 -11.12
C SER A 48 15.01 -8.49 -10.03
N ALA A 49 14.57 -7.82 -8.96
CA ALA A 49 13.70 -8.37 -7.93
C ALA A 49 12.35 -8.86 -8.50
N TRP A 50 11.89 -8.28 -9.62
CA TRP A 50 10.70 -8.71 -10.35
C TRP A 50 10.98 -9.74 -11.47
N ARG A 51 12.24 -10.05 -11.80
CA ARG A 51 12.60 -10.85 -12.99
C ARG A 51 12.98 -12.31 -12.74
N GLU A 52 13.29 -12.73 -11.51
CA GLU A 52 13.63 -14.13 -11.26
C GLU A 52 12.39 -15.04 -11.35
N ASP A 53 12.47 -15.98 -12.30
CA ASP A 53 11.48 -16.96 -12.74
C ASP A 53 10.63 -17.61 -11.62
N GLU A 54 9.33 -17.77 -11.90
CA GLU A 54 8.39 -18.73 -11.27
C GLU A 54 8.26 -18.73 -9.73
N GLY A 55 8.91 -17.79 -9.02
CA GLY A 55 8.68 -17.44 -7.61
C GLY A 55 7.44 -16.56 -7.38
N GLU A 56 6.50 -16.60 -8.33
CA GLU A 56 5.15 -16.04 -8.24
C GLU A 56 4.60 -16.27 -6.83
N LYS A 57 4.15 -15.18 -6.20
CA LYS A 57 3.62 -15.03 -4.83
C LYS A 57 4.56 -14.41 -3.81
N GLU A 58 5.81 -14.83 -3.62
CA GLU A 58 6.50 -14.39 -2.39
C GLU A 58 6.87 -12.89 -2.39
N TRP A 59 7.48 -12.38 -3.47
CA TRP A 59 7.76 -10.94 -3.58
C TRP A 59 6.48 -10.12 -3.73
N SER A 60 5.49 -10.61 -4.49
CA SER A 60 4.18 -9.96 -4.61
C SER A 60 3.46 -9.87 -3.27
N HIS A 61 3.47 -10.93 -2.46
CA HIS A 61 2.88 -10.96 -1.12
C HIS A 61 3.63 -10.06 -0.16
N ILE A 62 4.96 -10.03 -0.22
CA ILE A 62 5.75 -9.08 0.56
C ILE A 62 5.36 -7.66 0.17
N PHE A 63 5.38 -7.32 -1.11
CA PHE A 63 5.05 -5.98 -1.57
C PHE A 63 3.60 -5.59 -1.21
N ARG A 64 2.65 -6.52 -1.33
CA ARG A 64 1.27 -6.38 -0.85
C ARG A 64 1.20 -6.11 0.64
N ASP A 65 1.91 -6.88 1.45
CA ASP A 65 1.92 -6.72 2.91
C ASP A 65 2.55 -5.39 3.31
N LEU A 66 3.60 -4.97 2.59
CA LEU A 66 4.21 -3.65 2.73
C LEU A 66 3.25 -2.51 2.36
N MET A 67 2.47 -2.67 1.29
CA MET A 67 1.47 -1.69 0.88
C MET A 67 0.32 -1.62 1.89
N PHE A 68 -0.17 -2.75 2.38
CA PHE A 68 -1.18 -2.78 3.44
C PHE A 68 -0.68 -2.05 4.69
N LEU A 69 0.53 -2.36 5.15
CA LEU A 69 1.15 -1.70 6.30
C LEU A 69 1.37 -0.19 6.11
N LEU A 70 1.51 0.28 4.87
CA LEU A 70 1.62 1.70 4.56
C LEU A 70 0.25 2.41 4.62
N GLU A 71 -0.80 1.69 4.23
CA GLU A 71 -2.19 2.15 4.27
C GLU A 71 -2.74 2.13 5.70
N ASP A 72 -2.64 0.99 6.42
CA ASP A 72 -3.00 0.80 7.83
C ASP A 72 -1.94 1.46 8.73
N ALA A 73 -2.15 2.73 8.98
CA ALA A 73 -1.17 3.57 9.66
C ALA A 73 -1.43 3.71 11.16
N SER A 74 -2.67 3.48 11.56
CA SER A 74 -3.07 3.27 12.95
C SER A 74 -2.48 1.96 13.50
N GLY A 75 -2.31 0.96 12.64
CA GLY A 75 -1.85 -0.39 13.00
C GLY A 75 -2.95 -1.21 13.67
N ASP A 76 -4.22 -0.92 13.38
CA ASP A 76 -5.38 -1.61 13.94
C ASP A 76 -5.80 -2.84 13.12
N GLY A 77 -5.07 -3.14 12.03
CA GLY A 77 -5.29 -4.29 11.16
C GLY A 77 -6.31 -4.05 10.05
N HIS A 78 -6.74 -2.81 9.87
CA HIS A 78 -7.72 -2.41 8.86
C HIS A 78 -7.32 -1.08 8.21
N VAL A 79 -7.78 -0.84 6.98
CA VAL A 79 -7.62 0.46 6.32
C VAL A 79 -8.97 1.16 6.29
N ASP A 80 -9.03 2.32 6.94
CA ASP A 80 -10.22 3.19 6.91
C ASP A 80 -10.17 4.23 5.77
N CYS A 81 -11.28 4.97 5.61
CA CYS A 81 -11.39 5.98 4.56
C CYS A 81 -10.39 7.13 4.73
N ASP A 82 -10.15 7.56 5.96
CA ASP A 82 -9.28 8.70 6.26
C ASP A 82 -7.82 8.32 6.03
N GLU A 83 -7.41 7.10 6.41
CA GLU A 83 -6.08 6.54 6.19
C GLU A 83 -5.75 6.42 4.70
N TYR A 84 -6.67 5.84 3.93
CA TYR A 84 -6.56 5.69 2.48
C TYR A 84 -6.48 7.05 1.79
N VAL A 85 -7.44 7.95 2.09
CA VAL A 85 -7.51 9.27 1.45
C VAL A 85 -6.30 10.12 1.82
N ALA A 86 -5.82 10.05 3.06
CA ALA A 86 -4.63 10.78 3.49
C ALA A 86 -3.38 10.32 2.75
N LEU A 87 -3.19 9.01 2.58
CA LEU A 87 -2.04 8.47 1.85
C LEU A 87 -2.05 8.93 0.38
N TYR A 88 -3.14 8.65 -0.33
CA TYR A 88 -3.23 8.93 -1.77
C TYR A 88 -3.26 10.43 -2.08
N THR A 89 -3.85 11.25 -1.19
CA THR A 89 -3.74 12.72 -1.30
C THR A 89 -2.30 13.19 -1.08
N ALA A 90 -1.56 12.60 -0.13
CA ALA A 90 -0.16 12.91 0.09
C ALA A 90 0.74 12.47 -1.09
N LEU A 91 0.33 11.45 -1.84
CA LEU A 91 0.94 11.01 -3.10
C LEU A 91 0.53 11.86 -4.32
N GLY A 92 -0.33 12.87 -4.13
CA GLY A 92 -0.68 13.86 -5.15
C GLY A 92 -2.00 13.62 -5.87
N LEU A 93 -2.81 12.63 -5.45
CA LEU A 93 -4.13 12.40 -6.03
C LEU A 93 -5.18 13.38 -5.45
N PRO A 94 -6.18 13.80 -6.25
CA PRO A 94 -7.28 14.62 -5.74
C PRO A 94 -8.06 13.89 -4.65
N LYS A 95 -8.29 14.57 -3.51
CA LYS A 95 -9.04 14.03 -2.37
C LYS A 95 -10.41 13.44 -2.78
N GLN A 96 -11.13 14.11 -3.68
CA GLN A 96 -12.44 13.66 -4.16
C GLN A 96 -12.34 12.36 -4.98
N GLN A 97 -11.24 12.16 -5.71
CA GLN A 97 -11.00 10.91 -6.44
C GLN A 97 -10.71 9.77 -5.46
N CYS A 98 -9.89 10.03 -4.44
CA CYS A 98 -9.57 9.03 -3.41
C CYS A 98 -10.83 8.55 -2.67
N HIS A 99 -11.74 9.45 -2.30
CA HIS A 99 -13.02 9.05 -1.68
C HIS A 99 -13.88 8.17 -2.61
N LYS A 100 -13.94 8.50 -3.90
CA LYS A 100 -14.67 7.68 -4.88
C LYS A 100 -14.03 6.30 -5.03
N ALA A 101 -12.71 6.24 -5.16
CA ALA A 101 -11.96 4.99 -5.24
C ALA A 101 -12.23 4.13 -4.00
N PHE A 102 -12.12 4.68 -2.80
CA PHE A 102 -12.40 3.96 -1.57
C PHE A 102 -13.83 3.42 -1.48
N THR A 103 -14.82 4.18 -1.95
CA THR A 103 -16.21 3.70 -2.03
C THR A 103 -16.35 2.48 -2.96
N LEU A 104 -15.60 2.47 -4.07
CA LEU A 104 -15.58 1.35 -5.03
C LEU A 104 -14.82 0.15 -4.49
N VAL A 105 -13.75 0.37 -3.72
CA VAL A 105 -13.01 -0.66 -2.99
C VAL A 105 -13.89 -1.31 -1.91
N GLN A 106 -14.71 -0.52 -1.23
CA GLN A 106 -15.56 -1.02 -0.15
C GLN A 106 -16.71 -1.89 -0.63
N LYS A 107 -17.47 -1.43 -1.64
CA LYS A 107 -18.67 -1.99 -2.34
C LYS A 107 -19.60 -2.99 -1.62
N GLU A 108 -19.07 -3.96 -0.87
CA GLU A 108 -19.77 -5.01 -0.12
C GLU A 108 -19.57 -4.97 1.41
N ASP A 109 -18.51 -4.35 1.96
CA ASP A 109 -18.32 -4.22 3.42
C ASP A 109 -18.50 -2.77 3.88
N ALA A 110 -19.32 -2.61 4.92
CA ALA A 110 -19.57 -1.32 5.54
C ALA A 110 -18.44 -0.98 6.52
N GLY A 111 -17.44 -0.23 6.06
CA GLY A 111 -16.63 0.63 6.94
C GLY A 111 -15.13 0.54 6.77
N GLU A 112 -14.58 -0.67 6.59
CA GLU A 112 -13.15 -0.93 6.73
C GLU A 112 -12.66 -1.97 5.71
N VAL A 113 -11.40 -1.86 5.28
CA VAL A 113 -10.74 -2.87 4.44
C VAL A 113 -9.82 -3.69 5.34
N THR A 114 -10.25 -4.90 5.69
CA THR A 114 -9.42 -5.85 6.47
C THR A 114 -8.21 -6.29 5.64
N LYS A 115 -7.21 -6.87 6.31
CA LYS A 115 -6.06 -7.49 5.63
C LYS A 115 -6.48 -8.54 4.60
N GLU A 116 -7.43 -9.40 4.92
CA GLU A 116 -7.92 -10.45 4.01
C GLU A 116 -8.60 -9.86 2.78
N LYS A 117 -9.36 -8.77 2.97
CA LYS A 117 -9.98 -8.06 1.85
C LYS A 117 -8.95 -7.36 0.98
N PHE A 118 -7.94 -6.73 1.59
CA PHE A 118 -6.84 -6.13 0.85
C PHE A 118 -6.11 -7.16 -0.01
N ASP A 119 -5.89 -8.36 0.53
CA ASP A 119 -5.28 -9.46 -0.22
C ASP A 119 -6.12 -9.88 -1.43
N LEU A 120 -7.45 -9.96 -1.29
CA LEU A 120 -8.36 -10.22 -2.42
C LEU A 120 -8.29 -9.10 -3.49
N LEU A 121 -8.30 -7.84 -3.05
CA LEU A 121 -8.24 -6.68 -3.92
C LEU A 121 -6.91 -6.60 -4.68
N TRP A 122 -5.82 -7.00 -4.04
CA TRP A 122 -4.50 -7.10 -4.65
C TRP A 122 -4.49 -8.12 -5.79
N GLU A 123 -5.02 -9.31 -5.55
CA GLU A 123 -5.13 -10.34 -6.60
C GLU A 123 -6.00 -9.87 -7.77
N GLN A 124 -7.10 -9.16 -7.49
CA GLN A 124 -7.94 -8.56 -8.53
C GLN A 124 -7.16 -7.53 -9.36
N TYR A 125 -6.36 -6.67 -8.74
CA TYR A 125 -5.57 -5.65 -9.44
C TYR A 125 -4.56 -6.26 -10.42
N PHE A 126 -3.88 -7.34 -10.03
CA PHE A 126 -2.83 -7.96 -10.86
C PHE A 126 -3.37 -8.96 -11.89
N HIS A 127 -4.48 -9.64 -11.59
CA HIS A 127 -4.92 -10.80 -12.37
C HIS A 127 -6.29 -10.63 -13.04
N SER A 128 -7.06 -9.58 -12.70
CA SER A 128 -8.38 -9.40 -13.31
C SER A 128 -8.32 -8.62 -14.62
N GLU A 129 -9.07 -9.11 -15.61
CA GLU A 129 -9.30 -8.40 -16.87
C GLU A 129 -10.57 -7.52 -16.84
N ASP A 130 -11.36 -7.58 -15.75
CA ASP A 130 -12.59 -6.79 -15.62
C ASP A 130 -12.28 -5.38 -15.08
N PRO A 131 -12.49 -4.31 -15.87
CA PRO A 131 -12.19 -2.94 -15.48
C PRO A 131 -13.01 -2.44 -14.28
N GLN A 132 -14.13 -3.10 -13.95
CA GLN A 132 -15.03 -2.67 -12.88
C GLN A 132 -14.77 -3.36 -11.54
N GLN A 133 -13.74 -4.20 -11.45
CA GLN A 133 -13.41 -4.90 -10.21
C GLN A 133 -12.94 -3.93 -9.13
N PRO A 134 -13.39 -4.13 -7.87
CA PRO A 134 -12.95 -3.29 -6.74
C PRO A 134 -11.44 -3.16 -6.62
N GLY A 135 -10.68 -4.22 -6.93
CA GLY A 135 -9.22 -4.24 -6.90
C GLY A 135 -8.55 -3.21 -7.82
N ASN A 136 -9.17 -2.84 -8.94
CA ASN A 136 -8.59 -1.82 -9.82
C ASN A 136 -8.45 -0.48 -9.10
N PHE A 137 -9.29 -0.23 -8.08
CA PHE A 137 -9.31 1.03 -7.36
C PHE A 137 -8.39 1.04 -6.13
N ILE A 138 -7.53 0.03 -5.89
CA ILE A 138 -6.70 0.01 -4.66
C ILE A 138 -5.73 1.20 -4.56
N PHE A 139 -5.23 1.73 -5.69
CA PHE A 139 -4.24 2.83 -5.69
C PHE A 139 -4.82 4.23 -5.90
N GLY A 140 -6.06 4.48 -5.47
CA GLY A 140 -6.69 5.81 -5.47
C GLY A 140 -7.15 6.32 -6.83
N LYS A 141 -6.87 5.60 -7.92
CA LYS A 141 -7.26 5.97 -9.29
C LYS A 141 -8.59 5.34 -9.67
N CYS A 142 -9.42 6.14 -10.33
CA CYS A 142 -10.73 5.71 -10.85
C CYS A 142 -10.77 5.59 -12.38
N ASP A 143 -9.71 6.03 -13.07
CA ASP A 143 -9.63 6.10 -14.53
C ASP A 143 -8.31 5.44 -14.97
N PHE A 144 -8.39 4.59 -16.01
CA PHE A 144 -7.28 3.81 -16.58
C PHE A 144 -7.19 4.04 -18.09
#